data_AF-A0A925JNN3-F1
#
_entry.id   AF-A0A925JNN3-F1
#
_cell.length_a   1.000
_cell.length_b   1.000
_cell.length_c   1.000
_cell.angle_alpha   90.00
_cell.angle_beta   90.00
_cell.angle_gamma   90.00
#
_symmetry.space_group_name_H-M   'P 1'
#
loop_
_entity.id
_entity.type
_entity.pdbx_description
1 polymer ?
#
loop_
_entity_poly.entity_id
_entity_poly.type
_entity_poly.pdbx_seq_one_letter_code
_entity_poly.pdbx_strand_id
1 'polypeptide(L)'
;MKRIVFILLGAFFAYMGTAFKEEPDGIPRTWDLKSIKRFHLSPPDTSVRVVYAPQAYCDSLPEHVIYQTYPVLARAHEKPGYLDSLRQLEPEIAFDANALKTPEDWIKAGETVFNRPVSYRPETGRYSSIDQTYLDATKAKITPGGVYPYNRYVITQKGKLVWGSLSCASCHTRVMDSGELIAGAQGTGAGDTPAYFHGNPFLFTRSSMLATRTSAF
;
A
#
# COMPACT_ATOMS: atom_id res chain seq x y z
N MET A 1 10.26 -4.69 -63.22
CA MET A 1 11.09 -4.93 -62.02
C MET A 1 10.95 -3.87 -60.94
N LYS A 2 11.04 -2.55 -61.22
CA LYS A 2 10.98 -1.50 -60.17
C LYS A 2 9.71 -1.51 -59.31
N ARG A 3 8.53 -1.84 -59.86
CA ARG A 3 7.25 -1.88 -59.10
C ARG A 3 7.13 -3.04 -58.11
N ILE A 4 7.78 -4.17 -58.36
CA ILE A 4 7.73 -5.35 -57.46
C ILE A 4 8.60 -5.11 -56.21
N VAL A 5 9.71 -4.40 -56.38
CA VAL A 5 10.61 -4.03 -55.27
C VAL A 5 9.92 -3.07 -54.28
N PHE A 6 9.13 -2.11 -54.76
CA PHE A 6 8.40 -1.19 -53.87
C PHE A 6 7.25 -1.85 -53.08
N ILE A 7 6.57 -2.85 -53.66
CA ILE A 7 5.51 -3.59 -52.96
C ILE A 7 6.09 -4.50 -51.87
N LEU A 8 7.23 -5.15 -52.15
CA LEU A 8 7.93 -5.97 -51.16
C LEU A 8 8.57 -5.13 -50.03
N LEU A 9 9.09 -3.94 -50.33
CA LEU A 9 9.55 -3.01 -49.28
C LEU A 9 8.39 -2.50 -48.41
N GLY A 10 7.24 -2.16 -49.01
CA GLY A 10 6.07 -1.71 -48.25
C GLY A 10 5.50 -2.79 -47.33
N ALA A 11 5.46 -4.05 -47.80
CA ALA A 11 5.05 -5.19 -46.98
C ALA A 11 6.06 -5.51 -45.85
N PHE A 12 7.36 -5.31 -46.08
CA PHE A 12 8.39 -5.48 -45.05
C PHE A 12 8.26 -4.44 -43.92
N PHE A 13 8.00 -3.17 -44.25
CA PHE A 13 7.75 -2.13 -43.25
C PHE A 13 6.42 -2.30 -42.52
N ALA A 14 5.37 -2.77 -43.20
CA ALA A 14 4.09 -3.10 -42.56
C ALA A 14 4.21 -4.29 -41.59
N TYR A 15 5.04 -5.29 -41.92
CA TYR A 15 5.30 -6.44 -41.04
C TYR A 15 6.21 -6.09 -39.85
N MET A 16 7.20 -5.21 -40.04
CA MET A 16 8.02 -4.71 -38.93
C MET A 16 7.24 -3.80 -37.97
N GLY A 17 6.23 -3.08 -38.44
CA GLY A 17 5.37 -2.23 -37.60
C GLY A 17 4.46 -3.02 -36.63
N THR A 18 4.25 -4.31 -36.87
CA THR A 18 3.45 -5.19 -35.99
C THR A 18 4.29 -6.03 -35.04
N ALA A 19 5.62 -6.05 -35.20
CA ALA A 19 6.52 -6.94 -34.44
C ALA A 19 7.11 -6.32 -33.16
N PHE A 20 6.92 -5.03 -32.91
CA PHE A 20 7.27 -4.38 -31.64
C PHE A 20 6.02 -3.87 -30.93
N LYS A 21 5.17 -4.81 -30.53
CA LYS A 21 4.34 -4.63 -29.35
C LYS A 21 5.00 -5.44 -28.24
N GLU A 22 6.23 -5.07 -27.89
CA GLU A 22 6.83 -5.50 -26.63
C GLU A 22 5.88 -5.00 -25.53
N GLU A 23 5.26 -5.92 -24.79
CA GLU A 23 4.92 -5.56 -23.41
C GLU A 23 6.22 -5.08 -22.79
N PRO A 24 6.26 -3.90 -22.13
CA PRO A 24 7.49 -3.18 -21.82
C PRO A 24 8.61 -4.14 -21.40
N ASP A 25 9.52 -4.40 -22.33
CA ASP A 25 10.40 -5.58 -22.28
C ASP A 25 11.27 -5.49 -21.04
N GLY A 26 10.97 -6.33 -20.05
CA GLY A 26 11.67 -6.39 -18.77
C GLY A 26 10.82 -6.17 -17.52
N ILE A 27 9.56 -5.74 -17.62
CA ILE A 27 8.65 -5.73 -16.45
C ILE A 27 8.16 -7.16 -16.20
N PRO A 28 8.51 -7.79 -15.06
CA PRO A 28 8.06 -9.14 -14.77
C PRO A 28 6.53 -9.16 -14.64
N ARG A 29 5.88 -10.15 -15.26
CA ARG A 29 4.46 -10.37 -15.03
C ARG A 29 4.23 -10.72 -13.56
N THR A 30 3.36 -9.97 -12.90
CA THR A 30 2.89 -10.29 -11.55
C THR A 30 2.28 -11.70 -11.56
N TRP A 31 2.64 -12.53 -10.58
CA TRP A 31 2.19 -13.94 -10.45
C TRP A 31 2.78 -14.97 -11.42
N ASP A 32 3.79 -14.62 -12.23
CA ASP A 32 4.52 -15.61 -13.02
C ASP A 32 5.23 -16.61 -12.11
N LEU A 33 4.73 -17.86 -12.06
CA LEU A 33 5.24 -18.88 -11.15
C LEU A 33 6.71 -19.22 -11.40
N LYS A 34 7.20 -19.09 -12.64
CA LYS A 34 8.62 -19.28 -12.96
C LYS A 34 9.46 -18.21 -12.26
N SER A 35 9.04 -16.96 -12.33
CA SER A 35 9.68 -15.82 -11.65
C SER A 35 9.59 -15.94 -10.13
N ILE A 36 8.42 -16.26 -9.57
CA ILE A 36 8.25 -16.45 -8.12
C ILE A 36 9.18 -17.53 -7.57
N LYS A 37 9.26 -18.69 -8.24
CA LYS A 37 10.13 -19.80 -7.82
C LYS A 37 11.62 -19.42 -7.85
N ARG A 38 12.02 -18.48 -8.71
CA ARG A 38 13.41 -17.99 -8.78
C ARG A 38 13.81 -17.18 -7.54
N PHE A 39 12.88 -16.49 -6.90
CA PHE A 39 13.14 -15.69 -5.70
C PHE A 39 12.83 -16.45 -4.39
N HIS A 40 12.36 -17.69 -4.48
CA HIS A 40 11.99 -18.46 -3.32
C HIS A 40 13.21 -19.10 -2.65
N LEU A 41 13.37 -18.82 -1.35
CA LEU A 41 14.29 -19.56 -0.50
C LEU A 41 13.61 -20.86 -0.05
N SER A 42 14.30 -21.98 -0.21
CA SER A 42 13.81 -23.28 0.28
C SER A 42 13.53 -23.20 1.78
N PRO A 43 12.43 -23.80 2.27
CA PRO A 43 12.19 -23.90 3.70
C PRO A 43 13.36 -24.59 4.41
N PRO A 44 13.70 -24.18 5.65
CA PRO A 44 14.74 -24.85 6.43
C PRO A 44 14.37 -26.29 6.80
N ASP A 45 13.06 -26.57 6.94
CA ASP A 45 12.53 -27.92 7.10
C ASP A 45 12.19 -28.52 5.73
N THR A 46 12.95 -29.50 5.30
CA THR A 46 12.81 -30.15 3.99
C THR A 46 11.56 -31.04 3.87
N SER A 47 10.88 -31.32 4.98
CA SER A 47 9.57 -32.00 4.95
C SER A 47 8.43 -31.06 4.54
N VAL A 48 8.64 -29.74 4.64
CA VAL A 48 7.65 -28.74 4.26
C VAL A 48 7.68 -28.49 2.76
N ARG A 49 6.51 -28.61 2.13
CA ARG A 49 6.32 -28.30 0.71
C ARG A 49 5.59 -26.98 0.54
N VAL A 50 6.22 -26.05 -0.17
CA VAL A 50 5.57 -24.80 -0.57
C VAL A 50 4.76 -25.02 -1.83
N VAL A 51 3.47 -24.69 -1.76
CA VAL A 51 2.54 -24.70 -2.89
C VAL A 51 2.12 -23.27 -3.17
N TYR A 52 2.23 -22.86 -4.43
CA TYR A 52 1.86 -21.52 -4.86
C TYR A 52 0.43 -21.50 -5.39
N ALA A 53 -0.26 -20.40 -5.16
CA ALA A 53 -1.51 -20.13 -5.86
C ALA A 53 -1.21 -20.08 -7.38
N PRO A 54 -2.01 -20.79 -8.21
CA PRO A 54 -1.84 -20.72 -9.66
C PRO A 54 -2.15 -19.31 -10.16
N GLN A 55 -1.47 -18.89 -11.22
CA GLN A 55 -1.68 -17.56 -11.80
C GLN A 55 -3.17 -17.31 -12.13
N ALA A 56 -3.85 -18.30 -12.74
CA ALA A 56 -5.28 -18.19 -13.04
C ALA A 56 -6.17 -17.93 -11.81
N TYR A 57 -5.76 -18.40 -10.63
CA TYR A 57 -6.45 -18.04 -9.38
C TYR A 57 -6.24 -16.57 -9.04
N CYS A 58 -4.99 -16.07 -9.06
CA CYS A 58 -4.69 -14.67 -8.82
C CYS A 58 -5.41 -13.73 -9.81
N ASP A 59 -5.42 -14.09 -11.09
CA ASP A 59 -6.05 -13.33 -12.18
C ASP A 59 -7.59 -13.33 -12.07
N SER A 60 -8.18 -14.31 -11.36
CA SER A 60 -9.62 -14.38 -11.10
C SER A 60 -10.09 -13.55 -9.91
N LEU A 61 -9.16 -13.02 -9.11
CA LEU A 61 -9.52 -12.16 -7.98
C LEU A 61 -10.09 -10.84 -8.52
N PRO A 62 -11.17 -10.32 -7.92
CA PRO A 62 -11.73 -9.06 -8.36
C PRO A 62 -10.74 -7.92 -8.13
N GLU A 63 -10.64 -7.02 -9.10
CA GLU A 63 -9.86 -5.81 -8.94
C GLU A 63 -10.45 -4.93 -7.83
N HIS A 64 -9.57 -4.44 -6.98
CA HIS A 64 -9.96 -3.61 -5.87
C HIS A 64 -10.08 -2.15 -6.30
N VAL A 65 -11.27 -1.55 -6.22
CA VAL A 65 -11.50 -0.11 -6.52
C VAL A 65 -10.78 0.80 -5.54
N ILE A 66 -9.89 1.68 -6.03
CA ILE A 66 -9.18 2.66 -5.20
C ILE A 66 -9.98 3.96 -5.20
N TYR A 67 -10.57 4.29 -4.07
CA TYR A 67 -11.25 5.57 -3.88
C TYR A 67 -10.28 6.66 -3.45
N GLN A 68 -10.64 7.90 -3.73
CA GLN A 68 -9.98 9.09 -3.22
C GLN A 68 -9.90 9.04 -1.69
N THR A 69 -8.76 9.45 -1.16
CA THR A 69 -8.48 9.43 0.27
C THR A 69 -8.22 10.83 0.80
N TYR A 70 -8.51 11.03 2.08
CA TYR A 70 -8.39 12.31 2.78
C TYR A 70 -7.54 12.15 4.03
N PRO A 71 -6.78 13.19 4.44
CA PRO A 71 -5.90 13.09 5.59
C PRO A 71 -6.70 12.90 6.88
N VAL A 72 -6.19 12.03 7.75
CA VAL A 72 -6.59 12.03 9.15
C VAL A 72 -5.83 13.14 9.85
N LEU A 73 -6.55 14.09 10.44
CA LEU A 73 -5.95 15.18 11.20
C LEU A 73 -5.99 14.85 12.69
N ALA A 74 -4.98 15.26 13.44
CA ALA A 74 -5.05 15.31 14.89
C ALA A 74 -6.15 16.31 15.30
N ARG A 75 -6.90 16.00 16.36
CA ARG A 75 -8.07 16.78 16.79
C ARG A 75 -7.74 18.27 16.98
N ALA A 76 -6.56 18.60 17.49
CA ALA A 76 -6.13 19.98 17.67
C ALA A 76 -5.92 20.77 16.35
N HIS A 77 -5.71 20.07 15.23
CA HIS A 77 -5.52 20.64 13.90
C HIS A 77 -6.75 20.50 13.00
N GLU A 78 -7.77 19.77 13.47
CA GLU A 78 -9.00 19.58 12.73
C GLU A 78 -9.85 20.86 12.77
N LYS A 79 -10.15 21.41 11.60
CA LYS A 79 -11.07 22.54 11.51
C LYS A 79 -12.49 22.08 11.88
N PRO A 80 -13.29 22.90 12.59
CA PRO A 80 -14.68 22.56 12.88
C PRO A 80 -15.45 22.14 11.63
N GLY A 81 -16.15 21.00 11.71
CA GLY A 81 -16.96 20.47 10.61
C GLY A 81 -16.20 19.71 9.52
N TYR A 82 -14.89 19.46 9.67
CA TYR A 82 -14.11 18.72 8.67
C TYR A 82 -14.69 17.32 8.37
N LEU A 83 -14.97 16.50 9.39
CA LEU A 83 -15.52 15.16 9.13
C LEU A 83 -16.94 15.21 8.54
N ASP A 84 -17.73 16.21 8.93
CA ASP A 84 -19.07 16.40 8.39
C ASP A 84 -19.05 16.84 6.93
N SER A 85 -18.08 17.67 6.53
CA SER A 85 -17.92 18.07 5.13
C SER A 85 -17.50 16.89 4.25
N LEU A 86 -16.61 16.01 4.75
CA LEU A 86 -16.25 14.78 4.03
C LEU A 86 -17.48 13.89 3.78
N ARG A 87 -18.40 13.77 4.74
CA ARG A 87 -19.63 12.96 4.56
C ARG A 87 -20.54 13.46 3.44
N GLN A 88 -20.43 14.73 3.03
CA GLN A 88 -21.23 15.29 1.93
C GLN A 88 -20.67 14.99 0.55
N LEU A 89 -19.41 14.56 0.44
CA LEU A 89 -18.79 14.29 -0.84
C LEU A 89 -19.30 12.97 -1.44
N GLU A 90 -19.29 12.91 -2.77
CA GLU A 90 -19.51 11.67 -3.49
C GLU A 90 -18.23 10.81 -3.47
N PRO A 91 -18.35 9.46 -3.52
CA PRO A 91 -17.21 8.59 -3.76
C PRO A 91 -16.55 8.91 -5.10
N GLU A 92 -15.24 9.11 -5.09
CA GLU A 92 -14.44 9.36 -6.30
C GLU A 92 -13.42 8.24 -6.47
N ILE A 93 -13.26 7.72 -7.70
CA ILE A 93 -12.26 6.70 -8.02
C ILE A 93 -10.94 7.42 -8.32
N ALA A 94 -9.89 7.11 -7.58
CA ALA A 94 -8.59 7.77 -7.65
C ALA A 94 -7.54 7.00 -8.49
N PHE A 95 -7.90 5.83 -9.03
CA PHE A 95 -7.01 5.03 -9.87
C PHE A 95 -7.75 4.52 -11.10
N ASP A 96 -7.26 4.89 -12.28
CA ASP A 96 -7.67 4.33 -13.56
C ASP A 96 -6.41 4.03 -14.39
N ALA A 97 -6.10 2.75 -14.55
CA ALA A 97 -4.94 2.31 -15.32
C ALA A 97 -5.00 2.74 -16.80
N ASN A 98 -6.20 2.92 -17.35
CA ASN A 98 -6.36 3.33 -18.75
C ASN A 98 -5.96 4.79 -18.98
N ALA A 99 -5.95 5.60 -17.92
CA ALA A 99 -5.54 6.99 -17.97
C ALA A 99 -4.02 7.17 -17.87
N LEU A 100 -3.26 6.16 -17.43
CA LEU A 100 -1.82 6.26 -17.22
C LEU A 100 -1.05 6.06 -18.53
N LYS A 101 -0.28 7.07 -18.96
CA LYS A 101 0.43 7.04 -20.25
C LYS A 101 1.92 7.28 -20.11
N THR A 102 2.32 8.05 -19.10
CA THR A 102 3.71 8.47 -18.89
C THR A 102 4.29 7.83 -17.64
N PRO A 103 5.63 7.71 -17.53
CA PRO A 103 6.28 7.30 -16.29
C PRO A 103 5.83 8.13 -15.08
N GLU A 104 5.62 9.44 -15.26
CA GLU A 104 5.15 10.35 -14.22
C GLU A 104 3.73 10.01 -13.76
N ASP A 105 2.84 9.60 -14.67
CA ASP A 105 1.50 9.12 -14.32
C ASP A 105 1.59 7.85 -13.46
N TRP A 106 2.47 6.93 -13.84
CA TRP A 106 2.70 5.69 -13.08
C TRP A 106 3.30 5.95 -11.70
N ILE A 107 4.22 6.91 -11.56
CA ILE A 107 4.79 7.30 -10.27
C ILE A 107 3.70 7.87 -9.36
N LYS A 108 2.87 8.79 -9.88
CA LYS A 108 1.75 9.37 -9.13
C LYS A 108 0.71 8.32 -8.74
N ALA A 109 0.37 7.42 -9.67
CA ALA A 109 -0.55 6.32 -9.39
C ALA A 109 0.01 5.37 -8.33
N GLY A 110 1.32 5.11 -8.37
CA GLY A 110 2.04 4.35 -7.34
C GLY A 110 1.93 4.97 -5.95
N GLU A 111 2.02 6.30 -5.85
CA GLU A 111 1.79 7.01 -4.58
C GLU A 111 0.34 6.82 -4.08
N THR A 112 -0.66 6.88 -4.96
CA THR A 112 -2.05 6.59 -4.60
C THR A 112 -2.22 5.16 -4.08
N VAL A 113 -1.64 4.18 -4.76
CA VAL A 113 -1.66 2.77 -4.33
C VAL A 113 -0.94 2.59 -3.00
N PHE A 114 0.19 3.25 -2.78
CA PHE A 114 0.96 3.18 -1.55
C PHE A 114 0.15 3.67 -0.33
N ASN A 115 -0.65 4.71 -0.52
CA ASN A 115 -1.50 5.29 0.52
C ASN A 115 -2.88 4.62 0.65
N ARG A 116 -3.20 3.65 -0.22
CA ARG A 116 -4.51 3.02 -0.28
C ARG A 116 -4.74 2.08 0.91
N PRO A 117 -5.75 2.31 1.76
CA PRO A 117 -6.12 1.36 2.81
C PRO A 117 -6.81 0.12 2.24
N VAL A 118 -6.72 -0.99 2.97
CA VAL A 118 -7.38 -2.26 2.64
C VAL A 118 -8.29 -2.77 3.76
N SER A 119 -8.23 -2.15 4.94
CA SER A 119 -9.13 -2.41 6.06
C SER A 119 -9.89 -1.15 6.43
N TYR A 120 -11.18 -1.30 6.71
CA TYR A 120 -12.11 -0.19 6.90
C TYR A 120 -12.95 -0.40 8.15
N ARG A 121 -13.14 0.67 8.91
CA ARG A 121 -14.16 0.76 9.96
C ARG A 121 -15.00 2.02 9.76
N PRO A 122 -16.29 2.04 10.14
CA PRO A 122 -17.08 3.26 10.13
C PRO A 122 -16.42 4.38 10.95
N GLU A 123 -16.47 5.61 10.44
CA GLU A 123 -16.13 6.81 11.20
C GLU A 123 -17.39 7.60 11.52
N THR A 124 -17.87 7.47 12.75
CA THR A 124 -19.12 8.09 13.24
C THR A 124 -18.86 9.27 14.16
N GLY A 125 -17.60 9.56 14.51
CA GLY A 125 -17.23 10.69 15.35
C GLY A 125 -17.50 12.03 14.68
N ARG A 126 -17.79 13.05 15.50
CA ARG A 126 -17.82 14.45 15.05
C ARG A 126 -16.42 15.05 14.89
N TYR A 127 -15.45 14.46 15.57
CA TYR A 127 -14.06 14.88 15.56
C TYR A 127 -13.14 13.67 15.45
N SER A 128 -11.93 13.87 14.93
CA SER A 128 -10.90 12.85 14.90
C SER A 128 -10.65 12.21 16.27
N SER A 129 -10.43 10.89 16.25
CA SER A 129 -10.02 10.10 17.41
C SER A 129 -8.53 10.26 17.75
N ILE A 130 -7.76 10.97 16.92
CA ILE A 130 -6.34 11.26 17.17
C ILE A 130 -6.26 12.52 18.03
N ASP A 131 -6.49 12.38 19.33
CA ASP A 131 -6.30 13.46 20.30
C ASP A 131 -4.98 13.33 21.05
N GLN A 132 -4.69 14.32 21.92
CA GLN A 132 -3.45 14.35 22.67
C GLN A 132 -3.28 13.10 23.55
N THR A 133 -4.36 12.59 24.14
CA THR A 133 -4.33 11.35 24.93
C THR A 133 -3.89 10.16 24.09
N TYR A 134 -4.41 10.02 22.87
CA TYR A 134 -3.96 8.98 21.95
C TYR A 134 -2.48 9.13 21.57
N LEU A 135 -2.04 10.35 21.23
CA LEU A 135 -0.66 10.63 20.83
C LEU A 135 0.31 10.36 21.98
N ASP A 136 -0.04 10.76 23.20
CA ASP A 136 0.76 10.54 24.39
C ASP A 136 0.88 9.07 24.75
N ALA A 137 -0.20 8.30 24.59
CA ALA A 137 -0.22 6.87 24.89
C ALA A 137 0.57 6.05 23.85
N THR A 138 0.43 6.37 22.56
CA THR A 138 1.01 5.59 21.47
C THR A 138 2.41 6.06 21.06
N LYS A 139 2.79 7.27 21.48
CA LYS A 139 3.99 7.97 21.01
C LYS A 139 4.03 8.13 19.49
N ALA A 140 2.89 8.02 18.83
CA ALA A 140 2.79 8.20 17.40
C ALA A 140 3.05 9.66 17.04
N LYS A 141 3.79 9.86 15.95
CA LYS A 141 4.15 11.20 15.47
C LYS A 141 3.21 11.67 14.37
N ILE A 142 2.98 12.99 14.33
CA ILE A 142 2.20 13.69 13.32
C ILE A 142 3.08 14.71 12.59
N THR A 143 2.67 15.11 11.40
CA THR A 143 3.36 16.19 10.67
C THR A 143 3.11 17.56 11.35
N PRO A 144 3.87 18.62 11.03
CA PRO A 144 3.64 19.96 11.58
C PRO A 144 2.24 20.51 11.25
N GLY A 145 1.67 20.08 10.12
CA GLY A 145 0.30 20.40 9.73
C GLY A 145 -0.78 19.59 10.46
N GLY A 146 -0.40 18.72 11.39
CA GLY A 146 -1.33 17.91 12.16
C GLY A 146 -1.79 16.62 11.49
N VAL A 147 -1.15 16.21 10.39
CA VAL A 147 -1.56 14.99 9.68
C VAL A 147 -1.04 13.75 10.41
N TYR A 148 -1.93 12.80 10.65
CA TYR A 148 -1.62 11.45 11.10
C TYR A 148 -1.46 10.53 9.88
N PRO A 149 -0.23 10.23 9.43
CA PRO A 149 0.00 9.70 8.09
C PRO A 149 -0.30 8.21 7.94
N TYR A 150 -0.54 7.49 9.03
CA TYR A 150 -0.68 6.03 9.03
C TYR A 150 -2.09 5.56 8.65
N ASN A 151 -3.06 6.47 8.61
CA ASN A 151 -4.44 6.19 8.25
C ASN A 151 -4.98 7.25 7.29
N ARG A 152 -6.09 6.91 6.62
CA ARG A 152 -6.79 7.80 5.70
C ARG A 152 -8.28 7.71 5.93
N TYR A 153 -8.97 8.83 5.76
CA TYR A 153 -10.41 8.80 5.57
C TYR A 153 -10.72 8.46 4.11
N VAL A 154 -11.76 7.64 3.91
CA VAL A 154 -12.21 7.23 2.58
C VAL A 154 -13.72 7.32 2.52
N ILE A 155 -14.25 7.61 1.34
CA ILE A 155 -15.67 7.67 1.06
C ILE A 155 -15.94 6.62 0.00
N THR A 156 -16.51 5.49 0.40
CA THR A 156 -16.85 4.39 -0.51
C THR A 156 -18.31 4.45 -0.95
N GLN A 157 -19.15 5.17 -0.19
CA GLN A 157 -20.56 5.43 -0.47
C GLN A 157 -20.91 6.82 0.07
N LYS A 158 -21.78 7.56 -0.62
CA LYS A 158 -22.24 8.88 -0.16
C LYS A 158 -22.76 8.81 1.29
N GLY A 159 -22.35 9.76 2.13
CA GLY A 159 -22.73 9.80 3.54
C GLY A 159 -22.00 8.80 4.45
N LYS A 160 -21.23 7.85 3.90
CA LYS A 160 -20.48 6.85 4.67
C LYS A 160 -18.98 7.17 4.66
N LEU A 161 -18.56 7.91 5.68
CA LEU A 161 -17.15 8.09 5.99
C LEU A 161 -16.60 6.84 6.67
N VAL A 162 -15.50 6.31 6.15
CA VAL A 162 -14.78 5.20 6.77
C VAL A 162 -13.36 5.63 7.12
N TRP A 163 -12.88 5.08 8.22
CA TRP A 163 -11.48 5.11 8.62
C TRP A 163 -10.76 3.93 7.98
N GLY A 164 -9.79 4.22 7.12
CA GLY A 164 -8.97 3.24 6.43
C GLY A 164 -7.63 2.97 7.13
N SER A 165 -7.25 1.71 7.21
CA SER A 165 -5.97 1.22 7.78
C SER A 165 -5.33 0.14 6.89
N LEU A 166 -4.14 -0.32 7.29
CA LEU A 166 -3.35 -1.36 6.62
C LEU A 166 -2.95 -1.02 5.19
N SER A 167 -2.78 0.27 4.89
CA SER A 167 -2.09 0.69 3.65
C SER A 167 -0.61 0.37 3.73
N CYS A 168 0.11 0.36 2.60
CA CYS A 168 1.57 0.28 2.62
C CYS A 168 2.15 1.41 3.49
N ALA A 169 1.63 2.63 3.30
CA ALA A 169 1.99 3.82 4.07
C ALA A 169 1.74 3.68 5.58
N SER A 170 0.82 2.80 6.02
CA SER A 170 0.54 2.59 7.44
C SER A 170 1.75 2.05 8.21
N CYS A 171 2.58 1.24 7.57
CA CYS A 171 3.78 0.64 8.18
C CYS A 171 5.09 1.13 7.53
N HIS A 172 5.03 1.70 6.33
CA HIS A 172 6.19 2.18 5.58
C HIS A 172 6.24 3.71 5.48
N THR A 173 5.83 4.42 6.53
CA THR A 173 5.98 5.87 6.60
C THR A 173 6.63 6.27 7.91
N ARG A 174 7.74 7.01 7.82
CA ARG A 174 8.40 7.58 8.99
C ARG A 174 8.05 9.06 9.13
N VAL A 175 7.79 9.48 10.36
CA VAL A 175 7.75 10.90 10.73
C VAL A 175 8.98 11.20 11.60
N MET A 176 9.81 12.11 11.15
CA MET A 176 11.02 12.56 11.85
C MET A 176 10.66 13.41 13.08
N ASP A 177 11.62 13.66 13.98
CA ASP A 177 11.38 14.60 15.11
C ASP A 177 11.07 16.02 14.64
N SER A 178 11.54 16.40 13.45
CA SER A 178 11.18 17.65 12.77
C SER A 178 9.74 17.68 12.25
N GLY A 179 9.05 16.53 12.25
CA GLY A 179 7.74 16.35 11.62
C GLY A 179 7.79 16.05 10.11
N GLU A 180 8.99 15.99 9.51
CA GLU A 180 9.16 15.59 8.11
C GLU A 180 8.68 14.16 7.87
N LEU A 181 7.99 13.93 6.75
CA LEU A 181 7.47 12.63 6.35
C LEU A 181 8.39 11.99 5.31
N ILE A 182 8.84 10.77 5.60
CA ILE A 182 9.65 9.96 4.69
C ILE A 182 8.86 8.71 4.29
N ALA A 183 8.37 8.69 3.05
CA ALA A 183 7.67 7.54 2.49
C ALA A 183 8.65 6.38 2.19
N GLY A 184 8.23 5.15 2.40
CA GLY A 184 9.03 3.93 2.20
C GLY A 184 9.96 3.58 3.37
N ALA A 185 10.17 4.48 4.33
CA ALA A 185 10.99 4.22 5.52
C ALA A 185 10.25 3.36 6.56
N GLN A 186 11.00 2.74 7.48
CA GLN A 186 10.41 1.99 8.61
C GLN A 186 9.47 2.90 9.42
N GLY A 187 8.25 2.41 9.60
CA GLY A 187 7.15 3.08 10.29
C GLY A 187 7.50 3.62 11.67
N THR A 188 6.86 4.73 12.03
CA THR A 188 6.87 5.31 13.38
C THR A 188 5.45 5.45 13.93
N GLY A 189 4.52 4.62 13.42
CA GLY A 189 3.13 4.61 13.84
C GLY A 189 2.97 4.02 15.23
N ALA A 190 1.74 4.05 15.76
CA ALA A 190 1.44 3.52 17.08
C ALA A 190 1.93 2.08 17.27
N GLY A 191 1.83 1.24 16.23
CA GLY A 191 2.27 -0.16 16.27
C GLY A 191 3.77 -0.38 16.05
N ASP A 192 4.55 0.67 15.77
CA ASP A 192 5.96 0.57 15.43
C ASP A 192 6.88 1.12 16.54
N THR A 193 6.30 1.74 17.57
CA THR A 193 7.07 2.23 18.72
C THR A 193 7.26 1.10 19.75
N PRO A 194 8.43 1.02 20.40
CA PRO A 194 8.65 0.05 21.48
C PRO A 194 7.59 0.12 22.59
N ALA A 195 7.01 1.29 22.83
CA ALA A 195 5.97 1.51 23.84
C ALA A 195 4.71 0.65 23.62
N TYR A 196 4.32 0.39 22.36
CA TYR A 196 3.15 -0.43 22.05
C TYR A 196 3.41 -1.93 22.29
N PHE A 197 4.63 -2.39 22.00
CA PHE A 197 5.04 -3.77 22.25
C PHE A 197 5.31 -4.07 23.73
N HIS A 198 5.83 -3.10 24.48
CA HIS A 198 6.09 -3.27 25.92
C HIS A 198 4.87 -2.99 26.81
N GLY A 199 3.84 -2.29 26.31
CA GLY A 199 2.62 -2.00 27.05
C GLY A 199 1.50 -3.04 26.91
N ASN A 200 1.63 -4.03 26.02
CA ASN A 200 0.60 -5.03 25.77
C ASN A 200 1.07 -6.43 26.25
N PRO A 201 0.69 -6.87 27.46
CA PRO A 201 1.14 -8.15 28.04
C PRO A 201 0.68 -9.38 27.25
N PHE A 202 -0.23 -9.21 26.28
CA PHE A 202 -0.71 -10.30 25.42
C PHE A 202 0.18 -10.63 24.23
N LEU A 203 1.14 -9.78 23.85
CA LEU A 203 1.98 -10.00 22.66
C LEU A 203 3.30 -10.72 22.94
N PHE A 204 3.68 -10.92 24.21
CA PHE A 204 4.98 -11.50 24.60
C PHE A 204 4.95 -12.85 25.33
N THR A 205 3.82 -13.58 25.36
CA THR A 205 3.75 -14.85 26.10
C THR A 205 4.31 -16.08 25.38
N ARG A 206 5.09 -15.95 24.29
CA ARG A 206 5.63 -17.14 23.59
C ARG A 206 7.04 -17.07 22.99
N SER A 207 7.95 -16.28 23.56
CA SER A 207 9.38 -16.37 23.19
C SER A 207 10.35 -16.62 24.35
N SER A 208 9.87 -16.95 25.56
CA SER A 208 10.75 -17.25 26.71
C SER A 208 11.03 -18.74 26.96
N MET A 209 10.52 -19.67 26.14
CA MET A 209 10.90 -21.08 26.20
C MET A 209 11.88 -21.43 25.10
N LEU A 210 13.17 -21.09 25.28
CA LEU A 210 14.32 -21.78 24.63
C LEU A 210 15.69 -21.27 25.10
N ALA A 211 15.78 -20.47 26.17
CA ALA A 211 17.05 -20.02 26.73
C ALA A 211 17.35 -20.69 28.09
N THR A 212 17.31 -22.01 28.16
CA THR A 212 17.95 -22.77 29.24
C THR A 212 18.42 -24.13 28.74
N ARG A 213 19.69 -24.19 28.34
CA ARG A 213 20.66 -25.26 28.64
C ARG A 213 21.86 -25.10 27.72
N THR A 214 22.98 -24.69 28.28
CA THR A 214 24.26 -25.44 28.21
C THR A 214 25.29 -24.72 29.07
N SER A 215 25.60 -25.32 30.22
CA SER A 215 26.83 -25.15 30.98
C SER A 215 27.29 -26.56 31.39
N ALA A 216 28.59 -26.83 31.28
CA ALA A 216 29.30 -28.12 31.44
C ALA A 216 29.06 -29.10 30.27
N PHE A 217 30.05 -29.52 29.48
CA PHE A 217 31.44 -29.88 29.76
C PHE A 217 32.42 -29.28 28.74
#